data_AF-A0A1Y1VIS2-F1
#
_entry.id   AF-A0A1Y1VIS2-F1
#
_cell.length_a   1.000
_cell.length_b   1.000
_cell.length_c   1.000
_cell.angle_alpha   90.00
_cell.angle_beta   90.00
_cell.angle_gamma   90.00
#
_symmetry.space_group_name_H-M   'P 1'
#
loop_
_entity.id
_entity.type
_entity.pdbx_description
1 polymer ?
#
loop_
_entity_poly.entity_id
_entity_poly.type
_entity_poly.pdbx_seq_one_letter_code
_entity_poly.pdbx_strand_id
1 'polypeptide(L)'
;MNKYKNKSQNYINIDKCIFNKNSANVFGGAIYSTLKNNTLSNTKFLFNHALNAGGILYLYYDEFENIENSKYLYEFNVYKSNNTAGSFGNNYTSNPSQVLIENENINNISVKSGICNITELKLYSFPNRIFSLNFFMDLTKYNNIYFKNNNITVKIKECDKSEISITNYGIPHCEKPICDCTKYNETNVICSKGQNNINNYKENKCVCINGYNGETCNDMIIYDIRYLLK
;
A
#
# COMPACT_ATOMS: atom_id res chain seq x y z
N MET A 1 -47.05 6.31 -4.50
CA MET A 1 -46.60 5.51 -5.67
C MET A 1 -45.14 5.87 -5.92
N ASN A 2 -44.21 5.09 -5.35
CA ASN A 2 -42.77 5.34 -5.39
C ASN A 2 -42.23 5.19 -6.83
N LYS A 3 -41.54 6.23 -7.32
CA LYS A 3 -40.83 6.18 -8.61
C LYS A 3 -39.36 6.54 -8.42
N TYR A 4 -38.70 5.87 -7.48
CA TYR A 4 -37.24 5.76 -7.50
C TYR A 4 -36.88 4.80 -8.63
N LYS A 5 -36.65 5.35 -9.83
CA LYS A 5 -35.93 4.63 -10.89
C LYS A 5 -34.55 4.29 -10.34
N ASN A 6 -34.27 3.00 -10.12
CA ASN A 6 -32.92 2.49 -9.98
C ASN A 6 -32.07 3.02 -11.14
N LYS A 7 -31.18 3.97 -10.86
CA LYS A 7 -30.16 4.42 -11.80
C LYS A 7 -29.25 3.21 -11.98
N SER A 8 -29.28 2.57 -13.16
CA SER A 8 -28.36 1.47 -13.47
C SER A 8 -26.93 1.96 -13.24
N GLN A 9 -26.19 1.29 -12.35
CA GLN A 9 -24.75 1.48 -12.28
C GLN A 9 -24.17 0.91 -13.57
N ASN A 10 -23.76 1.78 -14.49
CA ASN A 10 -23.16 1.34 -15.75
C ASN A 10 -21.67 1.07 -15.48
N TYR A 11 -21.30 -0.21 -15.49
CA TYR A 11 -19.93 -0.71 -15.37
C TYR A 11 -19.58 -1.67 -16.50
N ILE A 12 -18.30 -1.82 -16.79
CA ILE A 12 -17.78 -2.89 -17.64
C ILE A 12 -17.26 -4.00 -16.75
N ASN A 13 -17.71 -5.24 -16.98
CA ASN A 13 -17.11 -6.44 -16.39
C ASN A 13 -16.58 -7.33 -17.51
N ILE A 14 -15.26 -7.54 -17.53
CA ILE A 14 -14.58 -8.38 -18.52
C ILE A 14 -13.94 -9.53 -17.75
N ASP A 15 -14.43 -10.76 -17.99
CA ASP A 15 -13.87 -11.98 -17.41
C ASP A 15 -13.40 -12.91 -18.53
N LYS A 16 -12.23 -13.54 -18.37
CA LYS A 16 -11.72 -14.60 -19.24
C LYS A 16 -11.56 -14.21 -20.72
N CYS A 17 -11.12 -12.99 -21.00
CA CYS A 17 -10.91 -12.51 -22.37
C CYS A 17 -9.42 -12.48 -22.78
N ILE A 18 -9.16 -12.43 -24.08
CA ILE A 18 -7.84 -12.18 -24.65
C ILE A 18 -7.96 -11.07 -25.70
N PHE A 19 -7.31 -9.94 -25.45
CA PHE A 19 -7.20 -8.80 -26.36
C PHE A 19 -5.80 -8.77 -26.94
N ASN A 20 -5.66 -9.07 -28.23
CA ASN A 20 -4.37 -9.24 -28.90
C ASN A 20 -4.28 -8.33 -30.12
N LYS A 21 -3.21 -7.52 -30.21
CA LYS A 21 -2.89 -6.65 -31.36
C LYS A 21 -4.01 -5.69 -31.76
N ASN A 22 -4.82 -5.22 -30.81
CA ASN A 22 -5.79 -4.16 -31.09
C ASN A 22 -5.07 -2.82 -31.22
N SER A 23 -5.59 -1.94 -32.08
CA SER A 23 -5.00 -0.61 -32.27
C SER A 23 -6.06 0.48 -32.37
N ALA A 24 -5.79 1.63 -31.76
CA ALA A 24 -6.62 2.82 -31.83
C ALA A 24 -5.79 4.05 -32.25
N ASN A 25 -6.39 4.89 -33.08
CA ASN A 25 -5.74 6.12 -33.56
C ASN A 25 -5.62 7.22 -32.50
N VAL A 26 -6.28 7.08 -31.35
CA VAL A 26 -6.27 8.14 -30.33
C VAL A 26 -6.12 7.51 -28.96
N PHE A 27 -7.13 6.79 -28.50
CA PHE A 27 -7.21 6.35 -27.11
C PHE A 27 -7.67 4.91 -26.98
N GLY A 28 -7.14 4.20 -25.97
CA GLY A 28 -7.70 2.91 -25.55
C GLY A 28 -7.46 1.82 -26.57
N GLY A 29 -6.20 1.45 -26.77
CA GLY A 29 -5.78 0.54 -27.84
C GLY A 29 -6.52 -0.81 -27.85
N ALA A 30 -6.98 -1.29 -26.69
CA ALA A 30 -7.94 -2.38 -26.59
C ALA A 30 -9.34 -1.91 -26.14
N ILE A 31 -9.43 -0.97 -25.19
CA ILE A 31 -10.68 -0.56 -24.56
C ILE A 31 -10.69 0.97 -24.37
N TYR A 32 -11.75 1.62 -24.85
CA TYR A 32 -12.11 2.98 -24.47
C TYR A 32 -13.43 2.93 -23.70
N SER A 33 -13.47 3.52 -22.51
CA SER A 33 -14.67 3.53 -21.68
C SER A 33 -14.93 4.88 -21.02
N THR A 34 -16.21 5.24 -20.98
CA THR A 34 -16.74 6.38 -20.19
C THR A 34 -17.46 5.89 -18.92
N LEU A 35 -17.50 4.58 -18.66
CA LEU A 35 -18.25 3.94 -17.58
C LEU A 35 -17.46 3.88 -16.25
N LYS A 36 -18.18 3.70 -15.13
CA LYS A 36 -17.64 3.70 -13.75
C LYS A 36 -17.49 2.27 -13.23
N ASN A 37 -16.66 2.08 -12.20
CA ASN A 37 -16.53 0.81 -11.44
C ASN A 37 -16.26 -0.42 -12.33
N ASN A 38 -15.30 -0.31 -13.24
CA ASN A 38 -15.01 -1.38 -14.19
C ASN A 38 -14.20 -2.51 -13.52
N THR A 39 -14.44 -3.75 -13.91
CA THR A 39 -13.76 -4.95 -13.41
C THR A 39 -13.14 -5.74 -14.56
N LEU A 40 -11.87 -6.12 -14.41
CA LEU A 40 -11.16 -7.02 -15.32
C LEU A 40 -10.71 -8.25 -14.53
N SER A 41 -11.16 -9.44 -14.92
CA SER A 41 -10.74 -10.69 -14.29
C SER A 41 -10.26 -11.72 -15.30
N ASN A 42 -9.24 -12.49 -14.94
CA ASN A 42 -8.74 -13.65 -15.72
C ASN A 42 -8.45 -13.34 -17.20
N THR A 43 -7.99 -12.13 -17.51
CA THR A 43 -7.93 -11.59 -18.88
C THR A 43 -6.50 -11.31 -19.31
N LYS A 44 -6.21 -11.41 -20.62
CA LYS A 44 -4.89 -11.13 -21.21
C LYS A 44 -4.94 -9.98 -22.22
N PHE A 45 -3.97 -9.07 -22.15
CA PHE A 45 -3.78 -7.96 -23.08
C PHE A 45 -2.38 -8.02 -23.70
N LEU A 46 -2.31 -8.31 -24.99
CA LEU A 46 -1.07 -8.56 -25.70
C LEU A 46 -0.95 -7.61 -26.90
N PHE A 47 0.18 -6.89 -27.00
CA PHE A 47 0.53 -6.10 -28.19
C PHE A 47 -0.50 -5.03 -28.63
N ASN A 48 -1.29 -4.50 -27.70
CA ASN A 48 -2.29 -3.47 -28.03
C ASN A 48 -1.64 -2.08 -28.14
N HIS A 49 -2.14 -1.21 -29.01
CA HIS A 49 -1.50 0.07 -29.34
C HIS A 49 -2.49 1.23 -29.42
N ALA A 50 -2.16 2.38 -28.83
CA ALA A 50 -2.88 3.63 -29.06
C ALA A 50 -1.92 4.74 -29.50
N LEU A 51 -2.26 5.55 -30.49
CA LEU A 51 -1.36 6.63 -30.91
C LEU A 51 -1.12 7.64 -29.78
N ASN A 52 -2.14 8.05 -29.02
CA ASN A 52 -1.97 9.08 -27.98
C ASN A 52 -1.84 8.49 -26.58
N ALA A 53 -2.81 7.68 -26.13
CA ALA A 53 -2.85 7.25 -24.74
C ALA A 53 -3.58 5.94 -24.50
N GLY A 54 -3.13 5.16 -23.50
CA GLY A 54 -3.84 3.99 -23.01
C GLY A 54 -3.78 2.84 -24.00
N GLY A 55 -2.58 2.31 -24.25
CA GLY A 55 -2.37 1.21 -25.20
C GLY A 55 -3.23 -0.03 -24.91
N ILE A 56 -3.64 -0.24 -23.65
CA ILE A 56 -4.74 -1.15 -23.31
C ILE A 56 -6.03 -0.38 -23.13
N LEU A 57 -6.12 0.45 -22.08
CA LEU A 57 -7.38 1.03 -21.62
C LEU A 57 -7.26 2.55 -21.46
N TYR A 58 -8.25 3.26 -22.01
CA TYR A 58 -8.50 4.68 -21.74
C TYR A 58 -9.82 4.85 -20.98
N LEU A 59 -9.76 5.44 -19.78
CA LEU A 59 -10.93 5.85 -19.01
C LEU A 59 -11.12 7.37 -19.16
N TYR A 60 -12.13 7.77 -19.93
CA TYR A 60 -12.47 9.18 -20.09
C TYR A 60 -13.01 9.74 -18.78
N TYR A 61 -12.51 10.89 -18.33
CA TYR A 61 -13.03 11.61 -17.17
C TYR A 61 -13.75 12.88 -17.65
N ASP A 62 -14.96 13.11 -17.16
CA ASP A 62 -15.67 14.37 -17.38
C ASP A 62 -15.37 15.31 -16.19
N GLU A 63 -14.76 16.46 -16.47
CA GLU A 63 -14.29 17.42 -15.47
C GLU A 63 -15.42 17.99 -14.60
N PHE A 64 -16.68 17.84 -15.02
CA PHE A 64 -17.87 18.27 -14.27
C PHE A 64 -18.45 17.20 -13.34
N GLU A 65 -17.89 15.98 -13.28
CA GLU A 65 -18.31 14.96 -12.31
C GLU A 65 -17.67 15.19 -10.93
N ASN A 66 -18.49 15.28 -9.87
CA ASN A 66 -18.04 15.35 -8.48
C ASN A 66 -17.13 14.16 -8.11
N ILE A 67 -16.15 14.35 -7.22
CA ILE A 67 -15.13 13.36 -6.82
C ILE A 67 -15.71 12.01 -6.33
N GLU A 68 -16.91 12.00 -5.73
CA GLU A 68 -17.63 10.78 -5.34
C GLU A 68 -18.01 9.88 -6.54
N ASN A 69 -17.89 10.39 -7.76
CA ASN A 69 -18.17 9.71 -9.02
C ASN A 69 -16.90 9.24 -9.78
N SER A 70 -15.75 9.18 -9.10
CA SER A 70 -14.49 8.73 -9.69
C SER A 70 -14.59 7.36 -10.37
N LYS A 71 -13.90 7.20 -11.50
CA LYS A 71 -13.90 5.97 -12.31
C LYS A 71 -12.84 5.01 -11.79
N TYR A 72 -13.27 3.98 -11.07
CA TYR A 72 -12.41 2.92 -10.55
C TYR A 72 -12.24 1.76 -11.56
N LEU A 73 -11.08 1.12 -11.52
CA LEU A 73 -10.76 -0.12 -12.23
C LEU A 73 -10.26 -1.15 -11.21
N TYR A 74 -10.92 -2.30 -11.12
CA TYR A 74 -10.48 -3.43 -10.32
C TYR A 74 -9.93 -4.53 -11.22
N GLU A 75 -8.77 -5.08 -10.88
CA GLU A 75 -8.12 -6.12 -11.67
C GLU A 75 -7.81 -7.35 -10.82
N PHE A 76 -8.19 -8.53 -11.32
CA PHE A 76 -7.88 -9.81 -10.70
C PHE A 76 -7.33 -10.79 -11.74
N ASN A 77 -6.09 -11.27 -11.58
CA ASN A 77 -5.47 -12.19 -12.53
C ASN A 77 -5.47 -11.66 -13.98
N VAL A 78 -4.90 -10.46 -14.19
CA VAL A 78 -4.82 -9.81 -15.52
C VAL A 78 -3.37 -9.81 -16.02
N TYR A 79 -3.13 -10.38 -17.20
CA TYR A 79 -1.81 -10.43 -17.83
C TYR A 79 -1.66 -9.37 -18.93
N LYS A 80 -0.53 -8.66 -18.97
CA LYS A 80 -0.30 -7.52 -19.87
C LYS A 80 1.10 -7.61 -20.46
N SER A 81 1.23 -7.61 -21.78
CA SER A 81 2.53 -7.66 -22.45
C SER A 81 2.55 -6.84 -23.73
N ASN A 82 3.60 -6.03 -23.91
CA ASN A 82 3.87 -5.24 -25.12
C ASN A 82 2.75 -4.29 -25.58
N ASN A 83 1.96 -3.74 -24.64
CA ASN A 83 0.97 -2.72 -24.98
C ASN A 83 1.62 -1.33 -24.92
N THR A 84 1.35 -0.46 -25.90
CA THR A 84 2.11 0.80 -26.10
C THR A 84 1.20 1.98 -26.38
N ALA A 85 1.62 3.18 -25.97
CA ALA A 85 1.01 4.42 -26.45
C ALA A 85 2.03 5.54 -26.66
N GLY A 86 1.72 6.51 -27.51
CA GLY A 86 2.69 7.54 -27.91
C GLY A 86 3.03 8.57 -26.82
N SER A 87 2.07 9.04 -26.02
CA SER A 87 2.27 10.25 -25.20
C SER A 87 1.87 10.13 -23.73
N PHE A 88 0.75 9.47 -23.38
CA PHE A 88 0.15 9.58 -22.04
C PHE A 88 -0.10 8.24 -21.30
N GLY A 89 0.75 7.24 -21.54
CA GLY A 89 0.77 5.99 -20.77
C GLY A 89 0.51 4.72 -21.60
N ASN A 90 1.37 3.71 -21.43
CA ASN A 90 1.43 2.53 -22.29
C ASN A 90 0.31 1.51 -22.06
N ASN A 91 0.02 1.17 -20.80
CA ASN A 91 -1.00 0.16 -20.48
C ASN A 91 -2.33 0.84 -20.18
N TYR A 92 -2.34 1.73 -19.20
CA TYR A 92 -3.54 2.45 -18.77
C TYR A 92 -3.35 3.92 -18.99
N THR A 93 -4.45 4.60 -19.20
CA THR A 93 -4.50 6.04 -19.09
C THR A 93 -5.90 6.45 -18.62
N SER A 94 -5.94 7.44 -17.75
CA SER A 94 -7.12 8.29 -17.55
C SER A 94 -6.68 9.70 -17.89
N ASN A 95 -7.61 10.64 -17.97
CA ASN A 95 -7.21 12.05 -17.93
C ASN A 95 -6.33 12.26 -16.67
N PRO A 96 -5.10 12.81 -16.78
CA PRO A 96 -4.17 12.86 -15.66
C PRO A 96 -4.73 13.74 -14.55
N SER A 97 -4.79 13.21 -13.32
CA SER A 97 -5.32 13.94 -12.16
C SER A 97 -4.36 14.04 -10.97
N GLN A 98 -3.16 13.42 -11.01
CA GLN A 98 -2.11 13.49 -9.97
C GLN A 98 -0.74 12.96 -10.49
N VAL A 99 0.34 12.93 -9.66
CA VAL A 99 1.79 12.68 -10.02
C VAL A 99 2.63 12.04 -8.89
N LEU A 100 3.06 10.75 -8.98
CA LEU A 100 3.93 9.93 -8.04
C LEU A 100 5.38 10.31 -7.77
N ILE A 101 5.79 10.24 -6.50
CA ILE A 101 7.11 10.65 -6.02
C ILE A 101 7.68 9.55 -5.09
N GLU A 102 8.45 8.60 -5.61
CA GLU A 102 9.13 7.59 -4.80
C GLU A 102 10.66 7.78 -4.87
N ASN A 103 11.22 8.75 -4.12
CA ASN A 103 12.64 8.72 -3.71
C ASN A 103 13.01 9.83 -2.70
N GLU A 104 13.98 9.54 -1.84
CA GLU A 104 14.40 10.35 -0.67
C GLU A 104 15.35 11.52 -1.01
N ASN A 105 15.73 11.70 -2.29
CA ASN A 105 16.57 12.81 -2.73
C ASN A 105 16.02 13.42 -4.01
N ILE A 106 14.91 14.14 -3.90
CA ILE A 106 14.34 14.75 -5.08
C ILE A 106 13.99 16.21 -4.88
N ASN A 107 14.83 17.06 -5.49
CA ASN A 107 14.53 18.48 -5.63
C ASN A 107 13.48 18.73 -6.73
N ASN A 108 13.34 17.84 -7.73
CA ASN A 108 12.43 17.99 -8.88
C ASN A 108 11.92 16.63 -9.43
N ILE A 109 10.61 16.48 -9.64
CA ILE A 109 10.00 15.24 -10.18
C ILE A 109 9.15 15.55 -11.40
N SER A 110 9.25 14.70 -12.41
CA SER A 110 8.42 14.73 -13.61
C SER A 110 7.66 13.41 -13.73
N VAL A 111 6.33 13.46 -13.61
CA VAL A 111 5.46 12.30 -13.86
C VAL A 111 4.62 12.54 -15.10
N LYS A 112 4.55 11.53 -15.95
CA LYS A 112 3.71 11.52 -17.15
C LYS A 112 2.51 10.61 -16.90
N SER A 113 1.36 11.22 -16.60
CA SER A 113 0.06 10.55 -16.41
C SER A 113 0.04 9.47 -15.31
N GLY A 114 -0.38 9.81 -14.08
CA GLY A 114 -0.65 8.80 -13.04
C GLY A 114 -0.60 9.29 -11.59
N ILE A 115 -1.29 8.57 -10.69
CA ILE A 115 -1.36 8.77 -9.21
C ILE A 115 -0.01 9.07 -8.55
N CYS A 116 -0.01 9.74 -7.38
CA CYS A 116 1.14 9.88 -6.47
C CYS A 116 1.15 9.10 -5.16
N ASN A 117 2.23 8.38 -4.88
CA ASN A 117 2.57 7.54 -3.74
C ASN A 117 4.02 7.92 -3.42
N ILE A 118 4.20 8.39 -2.20
CA ILE A 118 5.51 8.58 -1.61
C ILE A 118 5.67 7.41 -0.65
N THR A 119 6.46 6.42 -1.04
CA THR A 119 6.62 5.17 -0.27
C THR A 119 7.69 5.28 0.80
N GLU A 120 8.61 6.25 0.69
CA GLU A 120 9.76 6.41 1.59
C GLU A 120 9.84 7.84 2.15
N LEU A 121 8.95 8.18 3.11
CA LEU A 121 9.10 9.36 3.96
C LEU A 121 9.59 8.94 5.35
N LYS A 122 10.85 9.22 5.67
CA LYS A 122 11.42 8.98 7.01
C LYS A 122 11.41 10.25 7.85
N LEU A 123 10.91 10.14 9.08
CA LEU A 123 10.92 11.22 10.08
C LEU A 123 11.72 10.75 11.29
N TYR A 124 12.74 11.52 11.67
CA TYR A 124 13.55 11.24 12.85
C TYR A 124 13.24 12.27 13.93
N SER A 125 12.85 11.82 15.12
CA SER A 125 12.49 12.71 16.24
C SER A 125 12.57 12.01 17.59
N PHE A 126 12.67 12.80 18.66
CA PHE A 126 12.61 12.30 20.03
C PHE A 126 11.17 11.88 20.42
N PRO A 127 11.04 10.90 21.32
CA PRO A 127 9.74 10.41 21.78
C PRO A 127 8.94 11.49 22.53
N ASN A 128 7.65 11.22 22.70
CA ASN A 128 6.68 12.09 23.38
C ASN A 128 6.49 13.45 22.72
N ARG A 129 6.62 13.48 21.39
CA ARG A 129 6.41 14.68 20.58
C ARG A 129 5.27 14.49 19.60
N ILE A 130 4.56 15.59 19.36
CA ILE A 130 3.47 15.67 18.39
C ILE A 130 3.84 16.74 17.39
N PHE A 131 3.78 16.40 16.10
CA PHE A 131 4.03 17.34 15.02
C PHE A 131 2.91 17.24 14.00
N SER A 132 2.59 18.37 13.39
CA SER A 132 1.70 18.43 12.24
C SER A 132 2.55 18.61 10.99
N LEU A 133 2.52 17.63 10.11
CA LEU A 133 3.08 17.77 8.77
C LEU A 133 2.05 18.43 7.89
N ASN A 134 2.32 19.67 7.52
CA ASN A 134 1.52 20.40 6.56
C ASN A 134 2.16 20.29 5.18
N PHE A 135 1.45 19.65 4.27
CA PHE A 135 1.85 19.59 2.88
C PHE A 135 1.22 20.78 2.13
N PHE A 136 1.99 21.43 1.29
CA PHE A 136 1.54 22.56 0.47
C PHE A 136 1.65 22.20 -1.01
N MET A 137 0.69 22.70 -1.79
CA MET A 137 0.69 22.56 -3.24
C MET A 137 0.33 23.92 -3.85
N ASP A 138 1.20 24.44 -4.71
CA ASP A 138 0.90 25.65 -5.48
C ASP A 138 0.01 25.28 -6.67
N LEU A 139 -1.26 25.65 -6.57
CA LEU A 139 -2.30 25.38 -7.57
C LEU A 139 -2.65 26.60 -8.41
N THR A 140 -1.85 27.67 -8.38
CA THR A 140 -2.15 28.95 -9.06
C THR A 140 -2.44 28.84 -10.56
N LYS A 141 -2.08 27.72 -11.20
CA LYS A 141 -2.32 27.44 -12.62
C LYS A 141 -3.30 26.29 -12.91
N TYR A 142 -3.84 25.59 -11.90
CA TYR A 142 -4.61 24.36 -12.09
C TYR A 142 -5.88 24.32 -11.21
N ASN A 143 -7.05 24.29 -11.83
CA ASN A 143 -8.34 24.40 -11.13
C ASN A 143 -8.93 23.06 -10.63
N ASN A 144 -8.36 21.91 -11.03
CA ASN A 144 -8.99 20.59 -10.84
C ASN A 144 -8.12 19.59 -10.04
N ILE A 145 -7.16 20.07 -9.24
CA ILE A 145 -6.32 19.20 -8.41
C ILE A 145 -6.89 19.17 -6.99
N TYR A 146 -7.30 17.98 -6.54
CA TYR A 146 -7.82 17.77 -5.20
C TYR A 146 -6.72 17.26 -4.27
N PHE A 147 -6.32 18.10 -3.31
CA PHE A 147 -5.33 17.72 -2.31
C PHE A 147 -6.01 17.26 -1.01
N LYS A 148 -6.30 15.95 -0.92
CA LYS A 148 -6.97 15.35 0.23
C LYS A 148 -5.99 15.19 1.39
N ASN A 149 -6.40 15.62 2.58
CA ASN A 149 -5.64 15.49 3.83
C ASN A 149 -4.23 16.10 3.74
N ASN A 150 -4.18 17.42 3.64
CA ASN A 150 -2.95 18.20 3.62
C ASN A 150 -2.26 18.34 4.98
N ASN A 151 -2.87 17.80 6.05
CA ASN A 151 -2.32 17.82 7.39
C ASN A 151 -2.34 16.40 7.97
N ILE A 152 -1.16 15.91 8.36
CA ILE A 152 -1.01 14.65 9.06
C ILE A 152 -0.46 14.94 10.45
N THR A 153 -1.21 14.54 11.48
CA THR A 153 -0.72 14.57 12.86
C THR A 153 0.08 13.31 13.14
N VAL A 154 1.37 13.47 13.40
CA VAL A 154 2.27 12.38 13.77
C VAL A 154 2.52 12.43 15.28
N LYS A 155 2.27 11.31 15.96
CA LYS A 155 2.56 11.14 17.38
C LYS A 155 3.70 10.15 17.54
N ILE A 156 4.85 10.62 18.01
CA ILE A 156 6.00 9.77 18.31
C ILE A 156 5.88 9.31 19.76
N LYS A 157 5.77 7.99 19.95
CA LYS A 157 5.68 7.36 21.26
C LYS A 157 7.03 6.80 21.69
N GLU A 158 7.18 6.53 22.98
CA GLU A 158 8.27 5.70 23.49
C GLU A 158 8.13 4.26 22.99
N CYS A 159 9.24 3.53 22.98
CA CYS A 159 9.25 2.11 22.65
C CYS A 159 8.44 1.32 23.67
N ASP A 160 7.75 0.29 23.21
CA ASP A 160 7.07 -0.63 24.12
C ASP A 160 8.10 -1.35 25.01
N LYS A 161 7.66 -1.83 26.17
CA LYS A 161 8.54 -2.54 27.12
C LYS A 161 9.24 -3.75 26.49
N SER A 162 8.62 -4.37 25.50
CA SER A 162 9.15 -5.51 24.73
C SER A 162 10.15 -5.11 23.65
N GLU A 163 10.23 -3.83 23.29
CA GLU A 163 11.05 -3.33 22.20
C GLU A 163 12.39 -2.76 22.70
N ILE A 164 13.38 -2.81 21.81
CA ILE A 164 14.73 -2.33 22.09
C ILE A 164 14.85 -0.92 21.54
N SER A 165 15.21 0.03 22.41
CA SER A 165 15.50 1.40 22.03
C SER A 165 16.97 1.49 21.62
N ILE A 166 17.23 1.70 20.33
CA ILE A 166 18.57 1.87 19.78
C ILE A 166 18.72 3.33 19.35
N THR A 167 19.87 3.92 19.63
CA THR A 167 20.14 5.28 19.21
C THR A 167 20.99 5.26 17.95
N ASN A 168 20.46 5.80 16.84
CA ASN A 168 21.23 6.05 15.63
C ASN A 168 21.33 7.56 15.38
N TYR A 169 22.54 8.07 15.14
CA TYR A 169 22.80 9.51 14.97
C TYR A 169 22.23 10.41 16.09
N GLY A 170 22.16 9.90 17.33
CA GLY A 170 21.62 10.63 18.49
C GLY A 170 20.09 10.60 18.61
N ILE A 171 19.38 9.86 17.76
CA ILE A 171 17.92 9.76 17.76
C ILE A 171 17.54 8.31 18.13
N PRO A 172 16.75 8.10 19.20
CA PRO A 172 16.31 6.77 19.59
C PRO A 172 15.20 6.27 18.65
N HIS A 173 15.29 5.02 18.22
CA HIS A 173 14.27 4.30 17.47
C HIS A 173 14.03 2.91 18.06
N CYS A 174 12.85 2.36 17.81
CA CYS A 174 12.41 1.10 18.41
C CYS A 174 12.60 -0.05 17.42
N GLU A 175 13.22 -1.13 17.88
CA GLU A 175 13.38 -2.36 17.12
C GLU A 175 12.80 -3.54 17.87
N LYS A 176 12.27 -4.50 17.09
CA LYS A 176 11.91 -5.80 17.64
C LYS A 176 13.18 -6.58 18.01
N PRO A 177 13.19 -7.30 19.14
CA PRO A 177 14.32 -8.14 19.51
C PRO A 177 14.67 -9.16 18.42
N ILE A 178 15.97 -9.31 18.15
CA ILE A 178 16.55 -10.33 17.27
C ILE A 178 17.03 -11.49 18.14
N CYS A 179 16.55 -12.70 17.86
CA CYS A 179 16.97 -13.94 18.53
C CYS A 179 17.24 -15.04 17.50
N ASP A 180 18.09 -15.99 17.87
CA ASP A 180 18.18 -17.30 17.22
C ASP A 180 17.41 -18.32 18.06
N CYS A 181 16.15 -18.56 17.70
CA CYS A 181 15.27 -19.50 18.39
C CYS A 181 15.08 -20.82 17.63
N THR A 182 16.01 -21.18 16.73
CA THR A 182 15.89 -22.37 15.86
C THR A 182 15.79 -23.70 16.61
N LYS A 183 16.25 -23.74 17.87
CA LYS A 183 16.16 -24.93 18.74
C LYS A 183 14.80 -25.09 19.43
N TYR A 184 13.95 -24.08 19.37
CA TYR A 184 12.66 -24.06 20.05
C TYR A 184 11.52 -24.36 19.08
N ASN A 185 10.37 -24.73 19.62
CA ASN A 185 9.14 -24.82 18.87
C ASN A 185 8.70 -23.42 18.39
N GLU A 186 8.63 -23.23 17.07
CA GLU A 186 8.34 -21.94 16.42
C GLU A 186 7.03 -21.29 16.88
N THR A 187 6.02 -22.08 17.26
CA THR A 187 4.72 -21.53 17.68
C THR A 187 4.67 -21.19 19.17
N ASN A 188 5.57 -21.76 19.97
CA ASN A 188 5.52 -21.68 21.43
C ASN A 188 6.66 -20.86 22.03
N VAL A 189 7.37 -20.09 21.20
CA VAL A 189 8.51 -19.27 21.61
C VAL A 189 8.32 -17.83 21.17
N ILE A 190 8.72 -16.89 22.03
CA ILE A 190 8.80 -15.47 21.70
C ILE A 190 10.23 -14.97 21.90
N CYS A 191 10.68 -14.11 21.01
CA CYS A 191 11.94 -13.40 21.18
C CYS A 191 11.71 -12.21 22.11
N SER A 192 12.32 -12.26 23.29
CA SER A 192 12.23 -11.25 24.34
C SER A 192 13.51 -10.44 24.42
N LYS A 193 13.34 -9.15 24.70
CA LYS A 193 14.43 -8.19 24.93
C LYS A 193 15.33 -8.61 26.11
N GLY A 194 16.65 -8.48 25.91
CA GLY A 194 17.66 -8.64 26.94
C GLY A 194 17.70 -7.50 27.98
N GLN A 195 18.64 -7.55 28.92
CA GLN A 195 18.78 -6.48 29.93
C GLN A 195 19.34 -5.17 29.34
N ASN A 196 20.22 -5.29 28.34
CA ASN A 196 20.83 -4.16 27.68
C ASN A 196 20.02 -3.73 26.45
N ASN A 197 20.13 -2.47 26.06
CA ASN A 197 19.58 -1.95 24.79
C ASN A 197 20.49 -2.35 23.60
N ILE A 198 20.82 -3.64 23.49
CA ILE A 198 21.65 -4.19 22.42
C ILE A 198 20.80 -5.22 21.67
N ASN A 199 20.55 -4.97 20.39
CA ASN A 199 19.71 -5.85 19.58
C ASN A 199 20.53 -6.88 18.82
N ASN A 200 20.87 -7.99 19.46
CA ASN A 200 21.50 -9.13 18.79
C ASN A 200 21.05 -10.45 19.43
N TYR A 201 21.28 -11.56 18.73
CA TYR A 201 20.86 -12.89 19.15
C TYR A 201 21.55 -13.43 20.41
N LYS A 202 22.64 -12.81 20.87
CA LYS A 202 23.37 -13.21 22.08
C LYS A 202 22.82 -12.53 23.35
N GLU A 203 22.35 -11.30 23.22
CA GLU A 203 21.86 -10.49 24.33
C GLU A 203 20.37 -10.71 24.60
N ASN A 204 19.60 -10.94 23.52
CA ASN A 204 18.17 -11.23 23.60
C ASN A 204 17.91 -12.72 23.86
N LYS A 205 16.69 -13.04 24.32
CA LYS A 205 16.36 -14.38 24.82
C LYS A 205 15.10 -14.93 24.18
N CYS A 206 15.16 -16.19 23.78
CA CYS A 206 13.98 -16.98 23.44
C CYS A 206 13.29 -17.42 24.73
N VAL A 207 12.02 -17.08 24.88
CA VAL A 207 11.23 -17.41 26.07
C VAL A 207 9.98 -18.16 25.62
N CYS A 208 9.66 -19.27 26.29
CA CYS A 208 8.44 -20.00 26.00
C CYS A 208 7.21 -19.14 26.31
N ILE A 209 6.18 -19.24 25.47
CA ILE A 209 4.90 -18.61 25.78
C ILE A 209 4.27 -19.26 27.03
N ASN A 210 3.35 -18.53 27.66
CA ASN A 210 2.64 -19.03 28.84
C ASN A 210 1.98 -20.39 28.55
N GLY A 211 2.20 -21.34 29.44
CA GLY A 211 1.70 -22.72 29.30
C GLY A 211 2.74 -23.70 28.76
N TYR A 212 3.92 -23.25 28.34
CA TYR A 212 5.02 -24.11 27.88
C TYR A 212 6.32 -23.86 28.64
N ASN A 213 7.12 -24.91 28.81
CA ASN A 213 8.45 -24.87 29.40
C ASN A 213 9.41 -25.87 28.71
N GLY A 214 10.58 -26.09 29.31
CA GLY A 214 11.62 -26.96 28.77
C GLY A 214 12.59 -26.24 27.82
N GLU A 215 13.67 -26.92 27.46
CA GLU A 215 14.76 -26.36 26.63
C GLU A 215 14.34 -26.08 25.18
N THR A 216 13.20 -26.65 24.74
CA THR A 216 12.68 -26.53 23.38
C THR A 216 11.25 -25.96 23.32
N CYS A 217 10.66 -25.54 24.45
CA CYS A 217 9.26 -25.10 24.54
C CYS A 217 8.21 -26.10 24.03
N ASN A 218 8.49 -27.39 24.14
CA ASN A 218 7.56 -28.48 23.79
C ASN A 218 6.80 -29.02 24.99
N ASP A 219 7.29 -28.79 26.20
CA ASP A 219 6.71 -29.34 27.41
C ASP A 219 5.56 -28.44 27.86
N MET A 220 4.34 -28.99 27.95
CA MET A 220 3.20 -28.25 28.49
C MET A 220 3.28 -28.23 30.02
N ILE A 221 3.06 -27.05 30.60
CA ILE A 221 2.96 -26.88 32.04
C ILE A 221 1.61 -27.46 32.50
N ILE A 222 1.65 -28.62 33.15
CA ILE A 222 0.46 -29.26 33.74
C ILE A 222 0.38 -28.88 35.22
N TYR A 223 -0.71 -28.21 35.60
CA TYR A 223 -0.99 -27.89 37.01
C TYR A 223 -1.82 -28.99 37.65
N ASP A 224 -1.32 -29.59 38.73
CA ASP A 224 -2.10 -30.50 39.56
C ASP A 224 -3.00 -29.70 40.51
N ILE A 225 -4.26 -29.55 40.11
CA ILE A 225 -5.29 -28.81 40.85
C ILE A 225 -5.64 -29.42 42.20
N ARG A 226 -5.21 -30.66 42.51
CA ARG A 226 -5.46 -31.29 43.83
C ARG A 226 -4.77 -30.56 44.98
N TYR A 227 -3.71 -29.79 44.69
CA TYR A 227 -2.97 -29.02 45.70
C TYR A 227 -3.51 -27.59 45.91
N LEU A 228 -4.45 -27.13 45.07
CA LEU A 228 -5.08 -25.81 45.18
C LEU A 228 -6.45 -25.85 45.89
N LEU A 229 -6.94 -27.04 46.23
CA LEU A 229 -8.24 -27.29 46.87
C LEU A 229 -8.13 -27.66 48.35
N LYS A 230 -7.15 -27.12 49.08
CA LYS A 230 -7.10 -27.20 50.55
C LYS A 230 -7.62 -25.92 51.19
#